data_AF-E3KAA8-F1
#
_entry.id   AF-E3KAA8-F1
#
_cell.length_a   1.000
_cell.length_b   1.000
_cell.length_c   1.000
_cell.angle_alpha   90.00
_cell.angle_beta   90.00
_cell.angle_gamma   90.00
#
_symmetry.space_group_name_H-M   'P 1'
#
loop_
_entity.id
_entity.type
_entity.pdbx_description
1 polymer ?
#
loop_
_entity_poly.entity_id
_entity_poly.type
_entity_poly.pdbx_seq_one_letter_code
_entity_poly.pdbx_strand_id
1 'polypeptide(L)'
;MDIVISKVFPPMFVDQEGRMGRWGVAEENMLQVAWEKEREKEAAKIAGEQEQEFEKIQQVADLVASIYAAKSDGKRRVSGDKRNGEEADSEEVAAFDAEELCDDLIEDDASMEVVKQLSVTKLVQLRQSVQRRCDTFRSKAVDELQKTLNSRVPLRRTRQVQQLTFRDFQTFKTSSRTPSGSPSRLVGQLSVQDLSLLPDRFFKEGARYWVHNIQLQRNARWDLSASSSSKNFKNELVEVPLSTRRDTSWRNISLDA
;
A
#
# COMPACT_ATOMS: atom_id res chain seq x y z
N MET A 1 -21.18 -20.38 19.97
CA MET A 1 -22.52 -20.52 19.36
C MET A 1 -22.50 -21.77 18.50
N ASP A 2 -23.54 -22.58 18.61
CA ASP A 2 -23.69 -23.84 17.88
C ASP A 2 -24.66 -23.63 16.72
N ILE A 3 -24.16 -23.66 15.49
CA ILE A 3 -24.91 -23.19 14.32
C ILE A 3 -24.97 -24.25 13.22
N VAL A 4 -26.05 -24.21 12.45
CA VAL A 4 -26.17 -24.92 11.17
C VAL A 4 -26.26 -23.91 10.05
N ILE A 5 -25.37 -24.04 9.07
CA ILE A 5 -25.39 -23.18 7.90
C ILE A 5 -26.56 -23.56 7.01
N SER A 6 -27.48 -22.63 6.81
CA SER A 6 -28.64 -22.80 5.94
C SER A 6 -28.35 -22.41 4.50
N LYS A 7 -27.52 -21.37 4.29
CA LYS A 7 -27.14 -20.91 2.96
C LYS A 7 -25.73 -20.32 2.97
N VAL A 8 -24.97 -20.60 1.92
CA VAL A 8 -23.63 -20.02 1.69
C VAL A 8 -23.69 -19.15 0.44
N PHE A 9 -23.49 -17.84 0.60
CA PHE A 9 -23.41 -16.94 -0.55
C PHE A 9 -22.01 -16.98 -1.17
N PRO A 10 -21.85 -16.61 -2.46
CA PRO A 10 -20.54 -16.49 -3.07
C PRO A 10 -19.63 -15.50 -2.31
N PRO A 11 -18.30 -15.73 -2.29
CA PRO A 11 -17.36 -14.75 -1.77
C PRO A 11 -17.46 -13.42 -2.53
N MET A 12 -17.30 -12.33 -1.79
CA MET A 12 -17.30 -10.96 -2.27
C MET A 12 -16.05 -10.24 -1.75
N PHE A 13 -15.74 -9.11 -2.36
CA PHE A 13 -14.68 -8.21 -1.92
C PHE A 13 -15.28 -6.90 -1.43
N VAL A 14 -14.59 -6.30 -0.46
CA VAL A 14 -14.87 -4.96 0.05
C VAL A 14 -13.58 -4.17 0.15
N ASP A 15 -13.67 -2.87 -0.08
CA ASP A 15 -12.57 -1.95 0.21
C ASP A 15 -12.42 -1.83 1.73
N GLN A 16 -11.19 -1.90 2.24
CA GLN A 16 -10.91 -1.71 3.67
C GLN A 16 -11.30 -0.32 4.15
N GLU A 17 -11.30 0.66 3.27
CA GLU A 17 -11.75 2.02 3.59
C GLU A 17 -13.27 2.17 3.52
N GLY A 18 -13.99 1.14 3.07
CA GLY A 18 -15.45 1.11 2.99
C GLY A 18 -16.04 2.11 1.99
N ARG A 19 -15.21 2.65 1.08
CA ARG A 19 -15.61 3.67 0.10
C ARG A 19 -16.33 3.08 -1.10
N MET A 20 -15.92 1.90 -1.53
CA MET A 20 -16.61 1.13 -2.57
C MET A 20 -17.60 0.15 -1.94
N GLY A 21 -18.62 -0.20 -2.72
CA GLY A 21 -19.62 -1.21 -2.37
C GLY A 21 -19.02 -2.62 -2.25
N ARG A 22 -19.86 -3.65 -2.38
CA ARG A 22 -19.42 -5.04 -2.43
C ARG A 22 -19.38 -5.50 -3.87
N TRP A 23 -18.34 -6.22 -4.27
CA TRP A 23 -18.22 -6.76 -5.62
C TRP A 23 -17.78 -8.22 -5.63
N GLY A 24 -17.97 -8.90 -6.76
CA GLY A 24 -17.66 -10.31 -6.91
C GLY A 24 -16.21 -10.59 -7.33
N VAL A 25 -15.85 -11.87 -7.40
CA VAL A 25 -14.50 -12.32 -7.79
C VAL A 25 -14.11 -11.87 -9.20
N ALA A 26 -15.02 -11.96 -10.17
CA ALA A 26 -14.73 -11.57 -11.55
C ALA A 26 -14.41 -10.07 -11.67
N GLU A 27 -15.19 -9.23 -10.98
CA GLU A 27 -14.97 -7.79 -10.91
C GLU A 27 -13.68 -7.46 -10.15
N GLU A 28 -13.37 -8.17 -9.06
CA GLU A 28 -12.10 -7.97 -8.34
C GLU A 28 -10.90 -8.27 -9.23
N ASN A 29 -10.94 -9.35 -10.01
CA ASN A 29 -9.87 -9.69 -10.94
C ASN A 29 -9.69 -8.59 -12.00
N MET A 30 -10.79 -8.06 -12.54
CA MET A 30 -10.72 -6.95 -13.51
C MET A 30 -10.13 -5.69 -12.89
N LEU A 31 -10.58 -5.32 -11.68
CA LEU A 31 -10.07 -4.15 -10.96
C LEU A 31 -8.59 -4.33 -10.57
N GLN A 32 -8.18 -5.54 -10.20
CA GLN A 32 -6.80 -5.87 -9.88
C GLN A 32 -5.89 -5.71 -11.09
N VAL A 33 -6.27 -6.29 -12.23
CA VAL A 33 -5.51 -6.16 -13.48
C VAL A 33 -5.45 -4.69 -13.95
N ALA A 34 -6.56 -3.95 -13.85
CA ALA A 34 -6.60 -2.54 -14.21
C ALA A 34 -5.62 -1.71 -13.36
N TRP A 35 -5.60 -1.96 -12.04
CA TRP A 35 -4.70 -1.29 -11.12
C TRP A 35 -3.23 -1.70 -11.31
N GLU A 36 -2.94 -2.98 -11.56
CA GLU A 36 -1.58 -3.44 -11.88
C GLU A 36 -1.04 -2.75 -13.11
N LYS A 37 -1.86 -2.65 -14.16
CA LYS A 37 -1.51 -1.95 -15.41
C LYS A 37 -1.29 -0.46 -15.19
N GLU A 38 -2.15 0.20 -14.41
CA GLU A 38 -2.00 1.62 -14.07
C GLU A 38 -0.71 1.85 -13.27
N ARG A 39 -0.46 1.01 -12.28
CA ARG A 39 0.74 1.07 -11.44
C ARG A 39 2.01 0.81 -12.24
N GLU A 40 2.02 -0.15 -13.16
CA GLU A 40 3.15 -0.41 -14.05
C GLU A 40 3.44 0.79 -14.96
N LYS A 41 2.39 1.37 -15.55
CA LYS A 41 2.51 2.57 -16.39
C LYS A 41 3.09 3.74 -15.60
N GLU A 42 2.60 3.98 -14.39
CA GLU A 42 3.09 5.08 -13.56
C GLU A 42 4.52 4.81 -13.05
N ALA A 43 4.87 3.57 -12.73
CA ALA A 43 6.24 3.19 -12.38
C ALA A 43 7.22 3.47 -13.53
N ALA A 44 6.85 3.12 -14.77
CA ALA A 44 7.66 3.42 -15.96
C ALA A 44 7.81 4.93 -16.17
N LYS A 45 6.76 5.71 -15.94
CA LYS A 45 6.80 7.17 -16.03
C LYS A 45 7.76 7.77 -14.98
N ILE A 46 7.64 7.35 -13.72
CA ILE A 46 8.53 7.81 -12.64
C ILE A 46 9.98 7.41 -12.91
N ALA A 47 10.22 6.19 -13.40
CA ALA A 47 11.56 5.76 -13.78
C ALA A 47 12.16 6.63 -14.89
N GLY A 48 11.36 7.00 -15.90
CA GLY A 48 11.79 7.94 -16.94
C GLY A 48 12.06 9.36 -16.41
N GLU A 49 11.24 9.86 -15.47
CA GLU A 49 11.48 11.13 -14.78
C GLU A 49 12.83 11.10 -14.01
N GLN A 50 13.10 10.01 -13.29
CA GLN A 50 14.36 9.81 -12.56
C GLN A 50 15.57 9.65 -13.49
N GLU A 51 15.40 8.98 -14.64
CA GLU A 51 16.47 8.84 -15.63
C GLU A 51 16.88 10.21 -16.20
N GLN A 52 15.90 11.06 -16.52
CA GLN A 52 16.16 12.43 -16.97
C GLN A 52 16.86 13.28 -15.90
N GLU A 53 16.43 13.19 -14.64
CA GLU A 53 17.12 13.88 -13.54
C GLU A 53 18.57 13.39 -13.38
N PHE A 54 18.77 12.07 -13.44
CA PHE A 54 20.11 11.48 -13.36
C PHE A 54 21.01 11.92 -14.51
N GLU A 55 20.47 12.01 -15.73
CA GLU A 55 21.19 12.47 -16.90
C GLU A 55 21.71 13.91 -16.71
N LYS A 56 20.87 14.81 -16.16
CA LYS A 56 21.31 16.19 -15.84
C LYS A 56 22.46 16.22 -14.85
N ILE A 57 22.36 15.46 -13.76
CA ILE A 57 23.42 15.38 -12.74
C ILE A 57 24.72 14.86 -13.39
N GLN A 58 24.62 13.86 -14.27
CA GLN A 58 25.77 13.30 -14.98
C GLN A 58 26.40 14.30 -15.96
N GLN A 59 25.59 15.08 -16.68
CA GLN A 59 26.09 16.14 -17.57
C GLN A 59 26.89 17.21 -16.79
N VAL A 60 26.39 17.61 -15.62
CA VAL A 60 27.13 18.53 -14.72
C VAL A 60 28.42 17.90 -14.21
N ALA A 61 28.40 16.62 -13.85
CA ALA A 61 29.58 15.89 -13.42
C ALA A 61 30.67 15.86 -14.51
N ASP A 62 30.27 15.56 -15.74
CA ASP A 62 31.17 15.49 -16.90
C ASP A 62 31.71 16.88 -17.26
N LEU A 63 30.88 17.93 -17.19
CA LEU A 63 31.29 19.32 -17.39
C LEU A 63 32.36 19.73 -16.37
N VAL A 64 32.11 19.52 -15.08
CA VAL A 64 33.04 19.88 -14.00
C VAL A 64 34.33 19.08 -14.13
N ALA A 65 34.26 17.79 -14.46
CA ALA A 65 35.42 16.93 -14.69
C ALA A 65 36.27 17.42 -15.88
N SER A 66 35.63 17.80 -16.98
CA SER A 66 36.28 18.33 -18.18
C SER A 66 37.03 19.65 -17.90
N ILE A 67 36.37 20.60 -17.24
CA ILE A 67 36.98 21.91 -16.88
C ILE A 67 38.14 21.71 -15.90
N TYR A 68 37.97 20.84 -14.90
CA TYR A 68 39.02 20.50 -13.95
C TYR A 68 40.24 19.89 -14.65
N ALA A 69 40.03 18.92 -15.56
CA ALA A 69 41.10 18.29 -16.33
C ALA A 69 41.87 19.33 -17.15
N ALA A 70 41.17 20.21 -17.88
CA ALA A 70 41.79 21.27 -18.69
C ALA A 70 42.66 22.22 -17.87
N LYS A 71 42.21 22.65 -16.68
CA LYS A 71 43.00 23.53 -15.80
C LYS A 71 44.17 22.81 -15.12
N SER A 72 43.99 21.55 -14.75
CA SER A 72 45.06 20.77 -14.10
C SER A 72 46.19 20.40 -15.06
N ASP A 73 45.90 20.11 -16.33
CA ASP A 73 46.92 19.81 -17.35
C ASP A 73 47.70 21.06 -17.77
N GLY A 74 47.02 22.21 -17.87
CA GLY A 74 47.68 23.51 -18.11
C GLY A 74 48.70 23.86 -17.03
N LYS A 75 48.40 23.56 -15.76
CA LYS A 75 49.32 23.77 -14.64
C LYS A 75 50.52 22.81 -14.66
N ARG A 76 50.32 21.56 -15.13
CA ARG A 76 51.42 20.58 -15.30
C ARG A 76 52.37 20.94 -16.44
N ARG A 77 51.87 21.47 -17.57
CA ARG A 77 52.72 21.86 -18.71
C ARG A 77 53.53 23.13 -18.47
N VAL A 78 53.05 24.02 -17.62
CA VAL A 78 53.77 25.25 -17.23
C VAL A 78 54.74 25.01 -16.06
N SER A 79 54.58 23.92 -15.30
CA SER A 79 55.47 23.53 -14.19
C SER A 79 56.76 22.82 -14.65
N GLY A 80 57.35 23.25 -15.78
CA GLY A 80 58.64 22.78 -16.28
C GLY A 80 59.82 23.63 -15.82
N ASP A 81 59.63 24.91 -15.47
CA ASP A 81 60.73 25.75 -14.99
C ASP A 81 60.20 26.98 -14.25
N LYS A 82 60.35 26.96 -12.92
CA LYS A 82 60.46 28.08 -11.95
C LYS A 82 59.84 27.71 -10.61
N ARG A 83 60.72 27.37 -9.66
CA ARG A 83 60.51 27.64 -8.24
C ARG A 83 60.47 29.17 -8.06
N ASN A 84 59.33 29.67 -7.61
CA ASN A 84 59.11 30.87 -6.79
C ASN A 84 57.61 30.79 -6.49
N GLY A 85 57.17 30.61 -5.25
CA GLY A 85 57.25 31.65 -4.23
C GLY A 85 55.80 32.08 -3.99
N GLU A 86 55.26 31.62 -2.87
CA GLU A 86 54.14 32.20 -2.10
C GLU A 86 53.04 32.95 -2.86
N GLU A 87 51.84 32.38 -2.82
CA GLU A 87 50.61 33.15 -2.61
C GLU A 87 49.71 32.28 -1.73
N ALA A 88 49.92 32.44 -0.41
CA ALA A 88 48.90 32.14 0.57
C ALA A 88 47.84 33.24 0.46
N ASP A 89 46.95 33.13 -0.53
CA ASP A 89 45.71 33.90 -0.55
C ASP A 89 44.78 33.34 0.54
N SER A 90 45.08 33.77 1.77
CA SER A 90 44.10 33.94 2.83
C SER A 90 43.29 35.20 2.50
N GLU A 91 42.57 35.20 1.38
CA GLU A 91 41.41 36.07 1.26
C GLU A 91 40.27 35.40 2.04
N GLU A 92 39.54 36.18 2.82
CA GLU A 92 38.22 35.80 3.33
C GLU A 92 37.31 35.47 2.15
N VAL A 93 37.41 34.23 1.66
CA VAL A 93 36.55 33.73 0.61
C VAL A 93 35.18 33.58 1.27
N ALA A 94 34.25 34.47 0.91
CA ALA A 94 32.82 34.25 1.11
C ALA A 94 32.56 32.75 0.95
N ALA A 95 32.06 32.11 2.02
CA ALA A 95 32.02 30.65 2.14
C ALA A 95 31.51 30.06 0.83
N PHE A 96 32.43 29.48 0.05
CA PHE A 96 32.09 28.98 -1.28
C PHE A 96 31.21 27.76 -1.07
N ASP A 97 29.92 27.93 -1.35
CA ASP A 97 28.96 26.85 -1.24
C ASP A 97 28.98 26.03 -2.53
N ALA A 98 29.74 24.94 -2.47
CA ALA A 98 29.84 23.99 -3.57
C ALA A 98 28.57 23.16 -3.76
N GLU A 99 27.68 23.09 -2.75
CA GLU A 99 26.41 22.38 -2.82
C GLU A 99 25.36 23.26 -3.52
N GLU A 100 25.24 24.53 -3.13
CA GLU A 100 24.36 25.51 -3.79
C GLU A 100 24.69 25.65 -5.28
N LEU A 101 25.96 25.88 -5.63
CA LEU A 101 26.37 25.99 -7.04
C LEU A 101 26.17 24.67 -7.81
N CYS A 102 26.22 23.52 -7.14
CA CYS A 102 25.93 22.24 -7.78
C CYS A 102 24.45 22.14 -8.16
N ASP A 103 23.56 22.52 -7.25
CA ASP A 103 22.12 22.51 -7.49
C ASP A 103 21.74 23.54 -8.57
N ASP A 104 22.29 24.76 -8.53
CA ASP A 104 22.07 25.79 -9.58
C ASP A 104 22.49 25.31 -10.98
N LEU A 105 23.59 24.54 -11.08
CA LEU A 105 24.05 23.99 -12.36
C LEU A 105 23.15 22.85 -12.88
N ILE A 106 22.51 22.10 -11.98
CA ILE A 106 21.57 21.03 -12.35
C ILE A 106 20.23 21.63 -12.82
N GLU A 107 19.84 22.77 -12.23
CA GLU A 107 18.61 23.50 -12.56
C GLU A 107 18.77 24.46 -13.76
N ASP A 108 19.96 24.53 -14.36
CA ASP A 108 20.35 25.46 -15.44
C ASP A 108 20.31 26.95 -15.05
N ASP A 109 20.33 27.26 -13.74
CA ASP A 109 20.30 28.62 -13.20
C ASP A 109 21.69 29.27 -13.14
N ALA A 110 22.77 28.48 -13.17
CA ALA A 110 24.15 28.95 -13.23
C ALA A 110 24.79 28.78 -14.62
N SER A 111 25.46 29.84 -15.09
CA SER A 111 26.16 29.81 -16.39
C SER A 111 27.47 29.02 -16.34
N MET A 112 27.79 28.30 -17.42
CA MET A 112 29.05 27.55 -17.58
C MET A 112 30.30 28.43 -17.40
N GLU A 113 30.19 29.72 -17.69
CA GLU A 113 31.23 30.73 -17.53
C GLU A 113 31.65 30.88 -16.07
N VAL A 114 30.71 30.74 -15.13
CA VAL A 114 30.99 30.80 -13.68
C VAL A 114 31.92 29.66 -13.30
N VAL A 115 31.63 28.43 -13.76
CA VAL A 115 32.46 27.24 -13.51
C VAL A 115 33.86 27.39 -14.11
N LYS A 116 33.97 27.97 -15.31
CA LYS A 116 35.26 28.25 -15.96
C LYS A 116 36.10 29.29 -15.21
N GLN A 117 35.50 30.18 -14.42
CA GLN A 117 36.23 31.18 -13.64
C GLN A 117 36.72 30.64 -12.28
N LEU A 118 36.16 29.53 -11.79
CA LEU A 118 36.51 28.95 -10.48
C LEU A 118 37.99 28.54 -10.38
N SER A 119 38.60 28.77 -9.21
CA SER A 119 39.95 28.27 -8.92
C SER A 119 39.97 26.73 -8.85
N VAL A 120 41.15 26.13 -8.98
CA VAL A 120 41.30 24.66 -8.95
C VAL A 120 40.80 24.07 -7.63
N THR A 121 41.05 24.74 -6.50
CA THR A 121 40.58 24.31 -5.17
C THR A 121 39.06 24.29 -5.09
N LYS A 122 38.39 25.34 -5.61
CA LYS A 122 36.91 25.42 -5.68
C LYS A 122 36.33 24.37 -6.62
N LEU A 123 37.01 24.08 -7.74
CA LEU A 123 36.61 23.00 -8.65
C LEU A 123 36.71 21.61 -8.01
N VAL A 124 37.69 21.36 -7.14
CA VAL A 124 37.77 20.10 -6.39
C VAL A 124 36.58 19.95 -5.45
N GLN A 125 36.21 21.02 -4.74
CA GLN A 125 35.04 21.02 -3.85
C GLN A 125 33.74 20.79 -4.64
N LEU A 126 33.53 21.51 -5.73
CA LEU A 126 32.37 21.32 -6.61
C LEU A 126 32.29 19.89 -7.15
N ARG A 127 33.41 19.32 -7.61
CA ARG A 127 33.45 17.93 -8.09
C ARG A 127 33.06 16.93 -7.00
N GLN A 128 33.49 17.15 -5.76
CA GLN A 128 33.09 16.31 -4.63
C GLN A 128 31.60 16.45 -4.34
N SER A 129 31.05 17.66 -4.38
CA SER A 129 29.60 17.89 -4.21
C SER A 129 28.78 17.20 -5.29
N VAL A 130 29.15 17.34 -6.57
CA VAL A 130 28.46 16.64 -7.67
C VAL A 130 28.54 15.12 -7.52
N GLN A 131 29.70 14.57 -7.14
CA GLN A 131 29.83 13.13 -6.90
C GLN A 131 28.93 12.66 -5.75
N ARG A 132 28.88 13.41 -4.64
CA ARG A 132 27.97 13.11 -3.52
C ARG A 132 26.51 13.16 -3.96
N ARG A 133 26.15 14.11 -4.83
CA ARG A 133 24.80 14.20 -5.41
C ARG A 133 24.47 12.95 -6.24
N CYS A 134 25.38 12.49 -7.11
CA CYS A 134 25.22 11.24 -7.86
C CYS A 134 25.00 10.03 -6.95
N ASP A 135 25.84 9.90 -5.91
CA ASP A 135 25.78 8.76 -4.99
C ASP A 135 24.50 8.79 -4.16
N THR A 136 24.09 9.99 -3.71
CA THR A 136 22.85 10.19 -2.96
C THR A 136 21.64 9.85 -3.82
N PHE A 137 21.59 10.35 -5.06
CA PHE A 137 20.52 10.05 -6.00
C PHE A 137 20.36 8.54 -6.20
N ARG A 138 21.46 7.83 -6.49
CA ARG A 138 21.43 6.37 -6.65
C ARG A 138 20.99 5.63 -5.39
N SER A 139 21.44 6.08 -4.22
CA SER A 139 21.08 5.43 -2.95
C SER A 139 19.59 5.58 -2.60
N LYS A 140 18.96 6.69 -3.02
CA LYS A 140 17.56 7.01 -2.71
C LYS A 140 16.58 6.69 -3.83
N ALA A 141 17.05 6.46 -5.06
CA ALA A 141 16.21 6.30 -6.25
C ALA A 141 15.09 5.28 -6.08
N VAL A 142 15.42 4.09 -5.53
CA VAL A 142 14.44 3.00 -5.32
C VAL A 142 13.38 3.40 -4.29
N ASP A 143 13.80 3.98 -3.17
CA ASP A 143 12.89 4.38 -2.09
C ASP A 143 11.99 5.54 -2.53
N GLU A 144 12.54 6.52 -3.25
CA GLU A 144 11.80 7.66 -3.79
C GLU A 144 10.83 7.24 -4.89
N LEU A 145 11.22 6.31 -5.77
CA LEU A 145 10.33 5.72 -6.76
C LEU A 145 9.17 5.02 -6.07
N GLN A 146 9.46 4.15 -5.09
CA GLN A 146 8.43 3.40 -4.37
C GLN A 146 7.49 4.33 -3.58
N LYS A 147 8.03 5.38 -2.96
CA LYS A 147 7.26 6.41 -2.24
C LYS A 147 6.35 7.18 -3.18
N THR A 148 6.89 7.66 -4.30
CA THR A 148 6.14 8.42 -5.31
C THR A 148 5.06 7.55 -5.93
N LEU A 149 5.38 6.30 -6.27
CA LEU A 149 4.44 5.34 -6.82
C LEU A 149 3.29 5.06 -5.85
N ASN A 150 3.56 4.84 -4.56
CA ASN A 150 2.52 4.64 -3.55
C ASN A 150 1.68 5.90 -3.29
N SER A 151 2.21 7.10 -3.56
CA SER A 151 1.45 8.35 -3.45
C SER A 151 0.55 8.58 -4.67
N ARG A 152 1.04 8.31 -5.89
CA ARG A 152 0.29 8.52 -7.13
C ARG A 152 -0.73 7.39 -7.37
N VAL A 153 -0.33 6.15 -7.13
CA VAL A 153 -1.15 4.93 -7.28
C VAL A 153 -1.09 4.12 -5.97
N PRO A 154 -1.95 4.44 -4.99
CA PRO A 154 -1.96 3.76 -3.69
C PRO A 154 -2.16 2.25 -3.79
N LEU A 155 -1.68 1.53 -2.77
CA LEU A 155 -1.89 0.09 -2.63
C LEU A 155 -3.38 -0.22 -2.46
N ARG A 156 -3.94 -1.11 -3.29
CA ARG A 156 -5.30 -1.62 -3.09
C ARG A 156 -5.34 -2.45 -1.81
N ARG A 157 -6.21 -2.04 -0.89
CA ARG A 157 -6.47 -2.76 0.35
C ARG A 157 -7.88 -3.32 0.30
N THR A 158 -8.01 -4.50 -0.27
CA THR A 158 -9.29 -5.21 -0.34
C THR A 158 -9.37 -6.26 0.77
N ARG A 159 -10.58 -6.67 1.14
CA ARG A 159 -10.83 -7.82 2.01
C ARG A 159 -11.85 -8.73 1.37
N GLN A 160 -11.58 -10.02 1.43
CA GLN A 160 -12.53 -11.04 1.02
C GLN A 160 -13.51 -11.32 2.16
N VAL A 161 -14.80 -11.26 1.84
CA VAL A 161 -15.90 -11.51 2.76
C VAL A 161 -16.88 -12.52 2.17
N GLN A 162 -17.58 -13.26 3.02
CA GLN A 162 -18.61 -14.20 2.59
C GLN A 162 -19.77 -14.11 3.56
N GLN A 163 -20.97 -14.01 2.99
CA GLN A 163 -22.18 -13.98 3.77
C GLN A 163 -22.70 -15.41 3.95
N LEU A 164 -23.10 -15.73 5.17
CA LEU A 164 -23.70 -17.00 5.55
C LEU A 164 -25.05 -16.73 6.18
N THR A 165 -26.05 -17.52 5.83
CA THR A 165 -27.29 -17.61 6.59
C THR A 165 -27.23 -18.84 7.46
N PHE A 166 -27.50 -18.71 8.76
CA PHE A 166 -27.44 -19.83 9.70
C PHE A 166 -28.62 -19.82 10.67
N ARG A 167 -28.83 -20.97 11.32
CA ARG A 167 -29.76 -21.13 12.44
C ARG A 167 -29.03 -21.73 13.64
N ASP A 168 -29.55 -21.45 14.82
CA ASP A 168 -29.10 -22.13 16.03
C ASP A 168 -29.45 -23.63 15.95
N PHE A 169 -28.49 -24.50 16.27
CA PHE A 169 -28.64 -25.95 16.10
C PHE A 169 -29.73 -26.56 16.99
N GLN A 170 -29.91 -26.06 18.22
CA GLN A 170 -30.92 -26.59 19.14
C GLN A 170 -32.33 -26.29 18.61
N THR A 171 -32.51 -25.08 18.07
CA THR A 171 -33.78 -24.69 17.44
C THR A 171 -34.02 -25.44 16.13
N PHE A 172 -32.97 -25.76 15.38
CA PHE A 172 -33.06 -26.57 14.16
C PHE A 172 -33.53 -28.01 14.45
N LYS A 173 -32.94 -28.69 15.44
CA LYS A 173 -33.35 -30.05 15.84
C LYS A 173 -34.81 -30.11 16.30
N THR A 174 -35.25 -29.13 17.08
CA THR A 174 -36.61 -29.11 17.67
C THR A 174 -37.70 -28.83 16.64
N SER A 175 -37.49 -27.92 15.69
CA SER A 175 -38.46 -27.65 14.61
C SER A 175 -38.71 -28.84 13.68
N SER A 176 -37.77 -29.80 13.59
CA SER A 176 -37.93 -31.02 12.77
C SER A 176 -38.78 -32.12 13.44
N ARG A 177 -38.98 -32.04 14.77
CA ARG A 177 -39.56 -33.12 15.59
C ARG A 177 -40.99 -32.88 16.06
N THR A 178 -41.51 -31.65 16.00
CA THR A 178 -42.87 -31.34 16.47
C THR A 178 -43.87 -31.17 15.32
N PRO A 179 -45.07 -31.78 15.41
CA PRO A 179 -46.10 -31.67 14.37
C PRO A 179 -46.73 -30.27 14.26
N SER A 180 -46.44 -29.36 15.20
CA SER A 180 -46.82 -27.93 15.11
C SER A 180 -45.80 -27.07 14.35
N GLY A 181 -44.66 -27.63 13.93
CA GLY A 181 -43.84 -27.19 12.79
C GLY A 181 -43.48 -25.71 12.65
N SER A 182 -43.47 -24.91 13.72
CA SER A 182 -43.04 -23.51 13.59
C SER A 182 -41.51 -23.49 13.46
N PRO A 183 -40.95 -23.10 12.29
CA PRO A 183 -39.51 -22.95 12.17
C PRO A 183 -39.04 -21.91 13.17
N SER A 184 -37.84 -22.12 13.74
CA SER A 184 -37.14 -21.08 14.50
C SER A 184 -37.20 -19.77 13.74
N ARG A 185 -37.84 -18.76 14.34
CA ARG A 185 -38.05 -17.46 13.69
C ARG A 185 -36.76 -16.67 13.56
N LEU A 186 -35.77 -16.94 14.40
CA LEU A 186 -34.48 -16.26 14.38
C LEU A 186 -33.55 -16.91 13.35
N VAL A 187 -33.05 -16.09 12.43
CA VAL A 187 -32.07 -16.48 11.43
C VAL A 187 -30.89 -15.54 11.54
N GLY A 188 -29.67 -16.08 11.61
CA GLY A 188 -28.46 -15.28 11.63
C GLY A 188 -27.97 -14.98 10.22
N GLN A 189 -27.67 -13.72 9.93
CA GLN A 189 -26.95 -13.27 8.74
C GLN A 189 -25.51 -12.94 9.16
N LEU A 190 -24.58 -13.87 8.91
CA LEU A 190 -23.18 -13.73 9.34
C LEU A 190 -22.29 -13.27 8.19
N SER A 191 -21.66 -12.11 8.34
CA SER A 191 -20.58 -11.66 7.48
C SER A 191 -19.25 -12.20 8.00
N VAL A 192 -18.71 -13.22 7.32
CA VAL A 192 -17.38 -13.75 7.59
C VAL A 192 -16.34 -12.87 6.90
N GLN A 193 -15.44 -12.31 7.68
CA GLN A 193 -14.26 -11.57 7.24
C GLN A 193 -13.05 -12.50 7.16
N ASP A 194 -12.05 -12.12 6.37
CA ASP A 194 -10.74 -12.78 6.27
C ASP A 194 -10.84 -14.27 5.89
N LEU A 195 -11.63 -14.59 4.86
CA LEU A 195 -11.78 -15.96 4.35
C LEU A 195 -10.49 -16.62 3.93
N SER A 196 -9.47 -15.85 3.57
CA SER A 196 -8.14 -16.35 3.21
C SER A 196 -7.46 -17.11 4.37
N LEU A 197 -7.91 -16.94 5.61
CA LEU A 197 -7.43 -17.68 6.77
C LEU A 197 -8.10 -19.05 6.94
N LEU A 198 -9.18 -19.32 6.20
CA LEU A 198 -9.92 -20.56 6.26
C LEU A 198 -9.58 -21.42 5.03
N PRO A 199 -9.68 -22.76 5.14
CA PRO A 199 -9.54 -23.64 3.99
C PRO A 199 -10.54 -23.29 2.88
N ASP A 200 -10.15 -23.57 1.63
CA ASP A 200 -11.06 -23.40 0.50
C ASP A 200 -12.35 -24.18 0.70
N ARG A 201 -13.48 -23.52 0.44
CA ARG A 201 -14.83 -24.09 0.59
C ARG A 201 -15.07 -24.68 2.00
N PHE A 202 -14.49 -24.07 3.03
CA PHE A 202 -14.65 -24.48 4.42
C PHE A 202 -16.12 -24.55 4.83
N PHE A 203 -16.92 -23.55 4.46
CA PHE A 203 -18.35 -23.51 4.76
C PHE A 203 -19.16 -24.33 3.77
N LYS A 204 -20.06 -25.16 4.31
CA LYS A 204 -20.97 -26.02 3.55
C LYS A 204 -22.39 -25.87 4.06
N GLU A 205 -23.35 -25.79 3.15
CA GLU A 205 -24.77 -25.80 3.49
C GLU A 205 -25.14 -27.12 4.18
N GLY A 206 -25.99 -27.03 5.20
CA GLY A 206 -26.39 -28.15 6.05
C GLY A 206 -25.37 -28.58 7.09
N ALA A 207 -24.11 -28.13 7.02
CA ALA A 207 -23.10 -28.51 8.00
C ALA A 207 -23.21 -27.70 9.31
N ARG A 208 -22.86 -28.37 10.42
CA ARG A 208 -22.85 -27.80 11.77
C ARG A 208 -21.46 -27.29 12.13
N TYR A 209 -21.43 -26.09 12.71
CA TYR A 209 -20.20 -25.46 13.16
C TYR A 209 -20.40 -24.93 14.57
N TRP A 210 -19.37 -25.12 15.37
CA TRP A 210 -19.22 -24.37 16.60
C TRP A 210 -18.30 -23.20 16.37
N VAL A 211 -18.80 -22.02 16.70
CA VAL A 211 -18.15 -20.76 16.41
C VAL A 211 -18.07 -19.90 17.66
N HIS A 212 -16.89 -19.37 17.95
CA HIS A 212 -16.65 -18.47 19.08
C HIS A 212 -16.31 -17.06 18.62
N ASN A 213 -16.56 -16.08 19.47
CA ASN A 213 -16.19 -14.67 19.28
C ASN A 213 -16.84 -13.99 18.06
N ILE A 214 -18.12 -14.31 17.79
CA ILE A 214 -18.93 -13.56 16.85
C ILE A 214 -19.42 -12.25 17.50
N GLN A 215 -19.42 -11.18 16.72
CA GLN A 215 -19.96 -9.88 17.13
C GLN A 215 -21.33 -9.63 16.50
N LEU A 216 -22.28 -9.16 17.32
CA LEU A 216 -23.55 -8.62 16.83
C LEU A 216 -23.31 -7.25 16.18
N GLN A 217 -23.91 -7.01 15.02
CA GLN A 217 -23.88 -5.67 14.42
C GLN A 217 -24.75 -4.69 15.22
N ARG A 218 -24.52 -3.38 15.06
CA ARG A 218 -25.16 -2.34 15.90
C ARG A 218 -26.67 -2.55 15.98
N ASN A 219 -27.21 -2.55 17.21
CA ASN A 219 -28.62 -2.74 17.56
C ASN A 219 -29.22 -4.13 17.29
N ALA A 220 -28.44 -5.11 16.84
CA ALA A 220 -28.90 -6.49 16.70
C ALA A 220 -28.96 -7.18 18.08
N ARG A 221 -30.06 -7.89 18.35
CA ARG A 221 -30.22 -8.75 19.53
C ARG A 221 -30.59 -10.15 19.09
N TRP A 222 -29.94 -11.16 19.67
CA TRP A 222 -30.30 -12.57 19.48
C TRP A 222 -31.46 -12.96 20.41
N ASP A 223 -32.56 -12.21 20.33
CA ASP A 223 -33.76 -12.43 21.14
C ASP A 223 -34.99 -11.91 20.39
N LEU A 224 -36.09 -12.65 20.48
CA LEU A 224 -37.39 -12.30 19.93
C LEU A 224 -38.09 -11.16 20.72
N SER A 225 -37.65 -10.86 21.96
CA SER A 225 -38.26 -9.84 22.82
C SER A 225 -38.21 -8.42 22.24
N ALA A 226 -37.20 -8.10 21.41
CA ALA A 226 -37.04 -6.80 20.79
C ALA A 226 -38.05 -6.50 19.66
N SER A 227 -38.68 -7.54 19.09
CA SER A 227 -39.61 -7.42 17.96
C SER A 227 -41.09 -7.52 18.36
N SER A 228 -41.39 -7.66 19.65
CA SER A 228 -42.73 -8.00 20.15
C SER A 228 -43.73 -6.83 20.22
N SER A 229 -43.36 -5.61 19.77
CA SER A 229 -44.23 -4.42 19.88
C SER A 229 -45.23 -4.25 18.72
N SER A 230 -45.11 -5.00 17.63
CA SER A 230 -45.97 -4.89 16.45
C SER A 230 -46.92 -6.09 16.32
N LYS A 231 -48.23 -5.84 16.36
CA LYS A 231 -49.31 -6.84 16.37
C LYS A 231 -49.40 -7.73 15.11
N ASN A 232 -48.57 -7.49 14.08
CA ASN A 232 -48.59 -8.22 12.81
C ASN A 232 -47.46 -9.26 12.61
N PHE A 233 -46.58 -9.46 13.61
CA PHE A 233 -45.34 -10.24 13.45
C PHE A 233 -45.46 -11.78 13.55
N LYS A 234 -46.66 -12.36 13.48
CA LYS A 234 -46.84 -13.78 13.82
C LYS A 234 -46.16 -14.78 12.87
N ASN A 235 -45.73 -14.37 11.66
CA ASN A 235 -45.19 -15.29 10.65
C ASN A 235 -43.85 -14.88 10.00
N GLU A 236 -43.21 -13.77 10.38
CA GLU A 236 -41.97 -13.34 9.73
C GLU A 236 -40.70 -13.90 10.40
N LEU A 237 -39.74 -14.31 9.58
CA LEU A 237 -38.38 -14.64 10.02
C LEU A 237 -37.67 -13.34 10.41
N VAL A 238 -37.07 -13.31 11.59
CA VAL A 238 -36.28 -12.19 12.11
C VAL A 238 -34.82 -12.46 11.81
N GLU A 239 -34.25 -11.66 10.91
CA GLU A 239 -32.84 -11.72 10.56
C GLU A 239 -31.99 -10.91 11.53
N VAL A 240 -31.00 -11.57 12.14
CA VAL A 240 -30.06 -10.96 13.07
C VAL A 240 -28.71 -10.81 12.35
N PRO A 241 -28.21 -9.59 12.09
CA PRO A 241 -26.93 -9.40 11.44
C PRO A 241 -25.76 -9.57 12.43
N LEU A 242 -24.79 -10.40 12.04
CA LEU A 242 -23.58 -10.71 12.79
C LEU A 242 -22.33 -10.58 11.91
N SER A 243 -21.18 -10.37 12.53
CA SER A 243 -19.89 -10.34 11.86
C SER A 243 -18.82 -11.07 12.67
N THR A 244 -17.87 -11.69 11.98
CA THR A 244 -16.69 -12.27 12.63
C THR A 244 -15.73 -11.18 13.11
N ARG A 245 -15.00 -11.48 14.18
CA ARG A 245 -13.82 -10.75 14.65
C ARG A 245 -12.53 -11.47 14.22
N ARG A 246 -11.39 -10.81 14.39
CA ARG A 246 -10.06 -11.39 14.10
C ARG A 246 -9.73 -12.64 14.92
N ASP A 247 -10.29 -12.75 16.12
CA ASP A 247 -10.15 -13.86 17.06
C ASP A 247 -11.31 -14.88 16.99
N THR A 248 -12.09 -14.85 15.91
CA THR A 248 -13.15 -15.84 15.66
C THR A 248 -12.51 -17.20 15.40
N SER A 249 -12.97 -18.23 16.11
CA SER A 249 -12.55 -19.61 15.88
C SER A 249 -13.72 -20.48 15.46
N TRP A 250 -13.42 -21.44 14.58
CA TRP A 250 -14.39 -22.33 13.96
C TRP A 250 -14.01 -23.78 14.20
N ARG A 251 -15.00 -24.61 14.52
CA ARG A 251 -14.87 -26.07 14.54
C ARG A 251 -16.04 -26.69 13.82
N ASN A 252 -15.77 -27.54 12.84
CA ASN A 252 -16.80 -28.37 12.23
C ASN A 252 -17.21 -29.47 13.22
N ILE A 253 -18.51 -29.69 13.40
CA ILE A 253 -19.05 -30.70 14.31
C ILE A 253 -19.99 -31.60 13.50
N SER A 254 -20.01 -32.89 13.79
CA SER A 254 -20.99 -33.81 13.21
C SER A 254 -22.41 -33.41 13.63
N LEU A 255 -23.37 -33.61 12.72
CA LEU A 255 -24.79 -33.35 12.99
C LEU A 255 -25.38 -34.32 14.03
N ASP A 256 -24.77 -35.50 14.15
CA ASP A 256 -25.23 -36.58 15.03
C ASP A 256 -24.62 -36.53 16.45
N ALA A 257 -23.64 -35.64 16.68
CA ALA A 257 -23.05 -35.42 18.00
C ALA A 257 -23.93 -34.63 18.97
#